data_AF-A0A973YSU1-F1
#
_entry.id   AF-A0A973YSU1-F1
#
_cell.length_a   1.000
_cell.length_b   1.000
_cell.length_c   1.000
_cell.angle_alpha   90.00
_cell.angle_beta   90.00
_cell.angle_gamma   90.00
#
_symmetry.space_group_name_H-M   'P 1'
#
loop_
_entity.id
_entity.type
_entity.pdbx_description
1 polymer ?
#
loop_
_entity_poly.entity_id
_entity_poly.type
_entity_poly.pdbx_seq_one_letter_code
_entity_poly.pdbx_strand_id
1 'polypeptide(L)'
;MVSFFRRKKPEAGSPQYSIEELAAAFPGAPAPEPQPEPSAEPLVDVAPPATAEQPAITTDVAESPAVVRDEPEVSAAPAAPGRLGWRERLRGTGFARSLGGLFSRHPRLDDDLLDAIETALLTADVGVAATTQVVDDLRKRMKAREFADANALLAALRADLVAMLRPVAKPLAIDSAGRPFVLLTVGVNGVGKTTTIGKLARRFKDEGRSLMLAAGDTFRAAAVAQLQAWGERNGVQVVAQGQNADPASVAFDALQAAKARGTDVLIADTAGRLHTQQGLMAELGKIRRVLGKLDASAPHEVLMVIDGTTGQNALSQLRQFNAAVGVTGLVVTKLDGTAKGGVVFALAREFGIPIRFAGIGERPEDLRVFDAEAFVDALLPESLGG
;
A
#
# COMPACT_ATOMS: atom_id res chain seq x y z
N MET A 1 55.38 -42.04 12.18
CA MET A 1 54.53 -42.41 13.33
C MET A 1 53.20 -41.70 13.15
N VAL A 2 52.14 -42.48 13.00
CA VAL A 2 50.81 -42.21 12.38
C VAL A 2 49.83 -41.70 13.46
N SER A 3 49.19 -40.54 13.33
CA SER A 3 47.89 -40.18 12.69
C SER A 3 46.57 -40.59 13.37
N PHE A 4 45.62 -39.64 13.29
CA PHE A 4 44.14 -39.70 13.37
C PHE A 4 43.41 -39.82 14.72
N PHE A 5 42.76 -38.71 15.11
CA PHE A 5 41.49 -38.70 15.86
C PHE A 5 40.33 -38.43 14.88
N ARG A 6 39.38 -39.37 14.79
CA ARG A 6 38.10 -39.20 14.08
C ARG A 6 36.96 -39.45 15.10
N ARG A 7 36.23 -38.39 15.48
CA ARG A 7 35.01 -38.48 16.30
C ARG A 7 33.81 -38.79 15.39
N LYS A 8 33.00 -39.77 15.79
CA LYS A 8 31.77 -40.25 15.13
C LYS A 8 30.54 -39.55 15.75
N LYS A 9 29.57 -39.15 14.91
CA LYS A 9 28.25 -38.56 15.25
C LYS A 9 27.37 -39.56 16.05
N PRO A 10 26.45 -39.11 16.93
CA PRO A 10 25.37 -39.94 17.44
C PRO A 10 24.13 -39.88 16.52
N GLU A 11 23.52 -41.04 16.28
CA GLU A 11 22.22 -41.23 15.61
C GLU A 11 21.06 -40.95 16.58
N ALA A 12 19.95 -40.45 16.04
CA ALA A 12 18.72 -40.16 16.77
C ALA A 12 17.93 -41.44 17.04
N GLY A 13 17.68 -41.75 18.31
CA GLY A 13 16.85 -42.88 18.74
C GLY A 13 15.37 -42.53 18.81
N SER A 14 14.53 -43.41 18.27
CA SER A 14 13.07 -43.43 18.44
C SER A 14 12.69 -43.82 19.88
N PRO A 15 11.62 -43.28 20.47
CA PRO A 15 11.22 -43.62 21.84
C PRO A 15 10.70 -45.07 21.96
N GLN A 16 11.16 -45.77 23.01
CA GLN A 16 10.96 -47.21 23.29
C GLN A 16 9.89 -47.49 24.37
N TYR A 17 8.72 -46.87 24.32
CA TYR A 17 7.66 -47.20 25.30
C TYR A 17 6.32 -47.43 24.62
N SER A 18 5.64 -48.51 25.02
CA SER A 18 4.32 -48.85 24.52
C SER A 18 3.24 -47.97 25.17
N ILE A 19 2.11 -47.80 24.48
CA ILE A 19 0.97 -47.00 24.99
C ILE A 19 0.41 -47.60 26.29
N GLU A 20 0.53 -48.91 26.46
CA GLU A 20 0.10 -49.62 27.67
C GLU A 20 1.02 -49.35 28.87
N GLU A 21 2.33 -49.14 28.65
CA GLU A 21 3.28 -48.74 29.70
C GLU A 21 3.06 -47.30 30.18
N LEU A 22 2.66 -46.40 29.28
CA LEU A 22 2.33 -45.01 29.62
C LEU A 22 1.01 -44.89 30.39
N ALA A 23 0.04 -45.79 30.14
CA ALA A 23 -1.24 -45.82 30.84
C ALA A 23 -1.14 -46.31 32.29
N ALA A 24 -0.15 -47.16 32.61
CA ALA A 24 0.08 -47.64 33.97
C ALA A 24 0.73 -46.59 34.91
N ALA A 25 1.33 -45.52 34.35
CA ALA A 25 2.03 -44.49 35.12
C ALA A 25 1.13 -43.36 35.67
N PHE A 26 -0.13 -43.27 35.23
CA PHE A 26 -1.07 -42.21 35.61
C PHE A 26 -2.48 -42.76 35.93
N PRO A 27 -2.71 -43.34 37.13
CA PRO A 27 -4.04 -43.79 37.52
C PRO A 27 -4.91 -42.58 37.89
N GLY A 28 -5.76 -42.12 36.96
CA GLY A 28 -6.72 -41.04 37.22
C GLY A 28 -7.14 -40.18 36.03
N ALA A 29 -6.62 -40.42 34.82
CA ALA A 29 -7.09 -39.73 33.62
C ALA A 29 -8.45 -40.32 33.15
N PRO A 30 -9.46 -39.49 32.84
CA PRO A 30 -10.73 -39.98 32.31
C PRO A 30 -10.53 -40.61 30.91
N ALA A 31 -11.23 -41.72 30.67
CA ALA A 31 -11.18 -42.45 29.41
C ALA A 31 -11.64 -41.57 28.23
N PRO A 32 -11.00 -41.65 27.05
CA PRO A 32 -11.41 -40.89 25.88
C PRO A 32 -12.78 -41.40 25.37
N GLU A 33 -13.72 -40.47 25.17
CA GLU A 33 -15.01 -40.75 24.54
C GLU A 33 -14.83 -41.15 23.05
N PRO A 34 -15.57 -42.14 22.55
CA PRO A 34 -15.47 -42.57 21.15
C PRO A 34 -16.04 -41.51 20.19
N GLN A 35 -15.23 -41.12 19.20
CA GLN A 35 -15.67 -40.30 18.06
C GLN A 35 -16.50 -41.15 17.08
N PRO A 36 -17.56 -40.60 16.46
CA PRO A 36 -18.38 -41.31 15.50
C PRO A 36 -17.65 -41.55 14.16
N GLU A 37 -17.76 -42.78 13.64
CA GLU A 37 -17.26 -43.18 12.33
C GLU A 37 -18.00 -42.49 11.18
N PRO A 38 -17.33 -42.13 10.07
CA PRO A 38 -17.99 -41.60 8.89
C PRO A 38 -18.72 -42.70 8.10
N SER A 39 -20.04 -42.52 7.95
CA SER A 39 -20.91 -43.33 7.10
C SER A 39 -20.58 -43.15 5.61
N ALA A 40 -20.35 -44.26 4.91
CA ALA A 40 -20.18 -44.31 3.47
C ALA A 40 -21.53 -44.27 2.74
N GLU A 41 -21.76 -43.27 1.88
CA GLU A 41 -22.84 -43.28 0.89
C GLU A 41 -22.38 -43.95 -0.42
N PRO A 42 -23.27 -44.62 -1.19
CA PRO A 42 -22.90 -45.34 -2.40
C PRO A 42 -22.70 -44.38 -3.60
N LEU A 43 -21.59 -44.57 -4.32
CA LEU A 43 -21.31 -43.90 -5.59
C LEU A 43 -22.14 -44.53 -6.72
N VAL A 44 -22.85 -43.69 -7.46
CA VAL A 44 -23.56 -44.03 -8.69
C VAL A 44 -22.62 -43.84 -9.89
N ASP A 45 -22.60 -44.85 -10.74
CA ASP A 45 -21.79 -45.04 -11.94
C ASP A 45 -22.14 -44.05 -13.07
N VAL A 46 -21.14 -43.33 -13.60
CA VAL A 46 -21.25 -42.60 -14.87
C VAL A 46 -19.94 -42.76 -15.65
N ALA A 47 -20.08 -43.29 -16.86
CA ALA A 47 -19.04 -43.71 -17.81
C ALA A 47 -18.02 -42.60 -18.22
N PRO A 48 -16.79 -43.00 -18.64
CA PRO A 48 -15.72 -42.07 -18.99
C PRO A 48 -15.83 -41.51 -20.42
N PRO A 49 -15.50 -40.22 -20.65
CA PRO A 49 -15.18 -39.73 -21.98
C PRO A 49 -13.68 -39.87 -22.32
N ALA A 50 -13.46 -39.91 -23.64
CA ALA A 50 -12.28 -40.30 -24.37
C ALA A 50 -10.99 -39.51 -24.12
N THR A 51 -9.90 -40.24 -24.34
CA THR A 51 -8.50 -39.88 -24.54
C THR A 51 -8.31 -38.64 -25.42
N ALA A 52 -7.54 -37.66 -24.94
CA ALA A 52 -6.95 -36.60 -25.76
C ALA A 52 -5.42 -36.67 -25.64
N GLU A 53 -4.77 -36.84 -26.78
CA GLU A 53 -3.33 -36.98 -26.99
C GLU A 53 -2.56 -35.72 -26.56
N GLN A 54 -1.46 -35.91 -25.82
CA GLN A 54 -0.43 -34.90 -25.62
C GLN A 54 0.64 -35.06 -26.72
N PRO A 55 0.95 -34.04 -27.53
CA PRO A 55 2.14 -34.08 -28.36
C PRO A 55 3.37 -33.67 -27.55
N ALA A 56 4.36 -34.57 -27.55
CA ALA A 56 5.72 -34.32 -27.10
C ALA A 56 6.39 -33.26 -27.97
N ILE A 57 7.05 -32.27 -27.35
CA ILE A 57 7.94 -31.34 -28.07
C ILE A 57 9.37 -31.70 -27.70
N THR A 58 10.09 -32.12 -28.73
CA THR A 58 11.50 -32.45 -28.79
C THR A 58 12.39 -31.23 -28.58
N THR A 59 13.51 -31.45 -27.88
CA THR A 59 14.68 -30.57 -27.83
C THR A 59 15.20 -30.26 -29.22
N ASP A 60 15.38 -28.96 -29.52
CA ASP A 60 16.31 -28.54 -30.56
C ASP A 60 17.14 -27.34 -30.06
N VAL A 61 18.45 -27.46 -30.25
CA VAL A 61 19.48 -26.49 -29.88
C VAL A 61 19.79 -25.70 -31.14
N ALA A 62 19.50 -24.41 -31.17
CA ALA A 62 19.99 -23.52 -32.22
C ALA A 62 20.34 -22.13 -31.67
N GLU A 63 21.43 -21.62 -32.24
CA GLU A 63 22.27 -20.49 -31.86
C GLU A 63 21.57 -19.13 -31.68
N SER A 64 22.22 -18.30 -30.85
CA SER A 64 22.02 -16.84 -30.79
C SER A 64 22.23 -16.15 -32.14
N PRO A 65 21.64 -14.97 -32.31
CA PRO A 65 22.51 -13.81 -32.50
C PRO A 65 22.29 -12.73 -31.44
N ALA A 66 23.40 -12.13 -31.03
CA ALA A 66 23.49 -10.98 -30.15
C ALA A 66 22.63 -9.81 -30.66
N VAL A 67 21.72 -9.32 -29.81
CA VAL A 67 21.04 -8.04 -30.02
C VAL A 67 21.70 -7.00 -29.12
N VAL A 68 22.31 -6.04 -29.77
CA VAL A 68 22.93 -4.83 -29.24
C VAL A 68 21.95 -4.13 -28.29
N ARG A 69 22.39 -3.90 -27.05
CA ARG A 69 21.68 -3.07 -26.07
C ARG A 69 22.00 -1.61 -26.38
N ASP A 70 21.06 -0.89 -26.99
CA ASP A 70 21.06 0.56 -26.94
C ASP A 70 20.55 0.99 -25.56
N GLU A 71 21.46 1.50 -24.74
CA GLU A 71 21.14 2.30 -23.56
C GLU A 71 20.76 3.72 -24.02
N PRO A 72 19.58 4.26 -23.66
CA PRO A 72 19.43 5.69 -23.60
C PRO A 72 19.91 6.16 -22.22
N GLU A 73 21.11 6.73 -22.17
CA GLU A 73 21.49 7.70 -21.16
C GLU A 73 20.45 8.84 -21.19
N VAL A 74 19.58 8.91 -20.18
CA VAL A 74 18.75 10.10 -19.97
C VAL A 74 19.22 10.82 -18.72
N SER A 75 19.98 11.87 -19.02
CA SER A 75 20.43 12.96 -18.17
C SER A 75 19.45 13.32 -17.04
N ALA A 76 19.98 13.28 -15.81
CA ALA A 76 19.31 13.68 -14.61
C ALA A 76 19.26 15.21 -14.48
N ALA A 77 18.05 15.76 -14.51
CA ALA A 77 17.69 17.00 -13.84
C ALA A 77 16.47 16.72 -12.95
N PRO A 78 16.43 17.23 -11.70
CA PRO A 78 15.28 17.04 -10.83
C PRO A 78 14.06 17.72 -11.48
N ALA A 79 13.07 16.92 -11.88
CA ALA A 79 11.84 17.43 -12.46
C ALA A 79 11.14 18.34 -11.43
N ALA A 80 11.01 19.62 -11.79
CA ALA A 80 10.24 20.60 -11.03
C ALA A 80 8.83 20.07 -10.69
N PRO A 81 8.23 20.48 -9.57
CA PRO A 81 6.89 20.06 -9.18
C PRO A 81 5.87 20.77 -10.07
N GLY A 82 5.62 20.22 -11.26
CA GLY A 82 4.71 20.81 -12.24
C GLY A 82 3.32 20.18 -12.20
N ARG A 83 2.28 21.02 -12.15
CA ARG A 83 0.87 20.70 -12.42
C ARG A 83 0.66 19.87 -13.71
N LEU A 84 1.57 20.02 -14.68
CA LEU A 84 1.57 19.33 -15.97
C LEU A 84 1.58 17.79 -15.83
N GLY A 85 2.38 17.24 -14.91
CA GLY A 85 2.48 15.78 -14.73
C GLY A 85 1.23 15.15 -14.11
N TRP A 86 0.52 15.88 -13.24
CA TRP A 86 -0.73 15.39 -12.63
C TRP A 86 -1.84 15.28 -13.67
N ARG A 87 -2.00 16.31 -14.50
CA ARG A 87 -3.02 16.33 -15.55
C ARG A 87 -2.79 15.25 -16.60
N GLU A 88 -1.56 15.09 -17.09
CA GLU A 88 -1.25 14.07 -18.09
C GLU A 88 -1.59 12.65 -17.58
N ARG A 89 -1.31 12.37 -16.31
CA ARG A 89 -1.53 11.04 -15.72
C ARG A 89 -2.98 10.77 -15.31
N LEU A 90 -3.72 11.79 -14.87
CA LEU A 90 -5.07 11.60 -14.30
C LEU A 90 -6.22 11.97 -15.23
N ARG A 91 -6.01 12.80 -16.27
CA ARG A 91 -7.08 13.23 -17.20
C ARG A 91 -7.74 12.05 -17.94
N GLY A 92 -7.01 10.96 -18.16
CA GLY A 92 -7.54 9.74 -18.80
C GLY A 92 -8.40 8.86 -17.88
N THR A 93 -8.43 9.13 -16.58
CA THR A 93 -9.16 8.31 -15.61
C THR A 93 -10.66 8.33 -15.86
N GLY A 94 -11.37 7.27 -15.44
CA GLY A 94 -12.83 7.20 -15.59
C GLY A 94 -13.55 8.32 -14.84
N PHE A 95 -13.01 8.74 -13.69
CA PHE A 95 -13.55 9.84 -12.90
C PHE A 95 -13.43 11.18 -13.64
N ALA A 96 -12.22 11.50 -14.14
CA ALA A 96 -11.99 12.74 -14.88
C ALA A 96 -12.83 12.81 -16.16
N ARG A 97 -12.97 11.67 -16.88
CA ARG A 97 -13.83 11.59 -18.08
C ARG A 97 -15.31 11.79 -17.76
N SER A 98 -15.79 11.22 -16.66
CA SER A 98 -17.18 11.37 -16.23
C SER A 98 -17.52 12.84 -15.95
N LEU A 99 -16.74 13.51 -15.10
CA LEU A 99 -16.95 14.92 -14.80
C LEU A 99 -16.73 15.81 -16.03
N GLY A 100 -15.69 15.57 -16.82
CA GLY A 100 -15.44 16.30 -18.07
C GLY A 100 -16.62 16.22 -19.04
N GLY A 101 -17.25 15.05 -19.16
CA GLY A 101 -18.40 14.83 -20.05
C GLY A 101 -19.65 15.65 -19.68
N LEU A 102 -19.92 15.83 -18.39
CA LEU A 102 -21.07 16.63 -17.91
C LEU A 102 -20.98 18.09 -18.37
N PHE A 103 -19.76 18.59 -18.40
CA PHE A 103 -19.43 19.99 -18.65
C PHE A 103 -19.10 20.28 -20.13
N SER A 104 -18.93 19.24 -20.97
CA SER A 104 -18.55 19.40 -22.38
C SER A 104 -19.69 19.88 -23.31
N ARG A 105 -20.96 19.80 -22.87
CA ARG A 105 -22.14 20.08 -23.74
C ARG A 105 -22.87 21.38 -23.44
N HIS A 106 -22.21 22.36 -22.81
CA HIS A 106 -22.86 23.59 -22.31
C HIS A 106 -24.12 23.25 -21.49
N PRO A 107 -23.98 22.54 -20.36
CA PRO A 107 -25.12 22.10 -19.59
C PRO A 107 -25.94 23.30 -19.10
N ARG A 108 -27.25 23.10 -18.99
CA ARG A 108 -28.13 24.09 -18.36
C ARG A 108 -27.85 24.09 -16.86
N LEU A 109 -28.01 25.27 -16.26
CA LEU A 109 -27.89 25.44 -14.81
C LEU A 109 -29.22 25.08 -14.16
N ASP A 110 -29.46 23.78 -13.96
CA ASP A 110 -30.68 23.22 -13.39
C ASP A 110 -30.38 22.10 -12.38
N ASP A 111 -31.44 21.60 -11.73
CA ASP A 111 -31.32 20.52 -10.74
C ASP A 111 -30.82 19.21 -11.40
N ASP A 112 -31.13 18.98 -12.68
CA ASP A 112 -30.64 17.80 -13.43
C ASP A 112 -29.10 17.79 -13.53
N LEU A 113 -28.46 18.95 -13.72
CA LEU A 113 -27.00 19.06 -13.68
C LEU A 113 -26.43 18.70 -12.30
N LEU A 114 -27.08 19.15 -11.22
CA LEU A 114 -26.63 18.85 -9.85
C LEU A 114 -26.75 17.35 -9.53
N ASP A 115 -27.83 16.72 -9.95
CA ASP A 115 -28.05 15.28 -9.77
C ASP A 115 -27.06 14.44 -10.61
N ALA A 116 -26.68 14.94 -11.80
CA ALA A 116 -25.63 14.32 -12.60
C ALA A 116 -24.24 14.45 -11.95
N ILE A 117 -23.93 15.60 -11.35
CA ILE A 117 -22.70 15.81 -10.57
C ILE A 117 -22.67 14.86 -9.37
N GLU A 118 -23.77 14.78 -8.62
CA GLU A 118 -23.93 13.86 -7.49
C GLU A 118 -23.62 12.42 -7.91
N THR A 119 -24.26 11.96 -8.99
CA THR A 119 -24.07 10.62 -9.54
C THR A 119 -22.62 10.37 -9.93
N ALA A 120 -21.96 11.34 -10.58
CA ALA A 120 -20.56 11.22 -10.97
C ALA A 120 -19.61 11.13 -9.77
N LEU A 121 -19.83 11.94 -8.73
CA LEU A 121 -19.04 11.92 -7.50
C LEU A 121 -19.22 10.60 -6.74
N LEU A 122 -20.46 10.10 -6.61
CA LEU A 122 -20.72 8.80 -5.97
C LEU A 122 -20.08 7.64 -6.73
N THR A 123 -20.23 7.62 -8.06
CA THR A 123 -19.63 6.58 -8.92
C THR A 123 -18.11 6.54 -8.80
N ALA A 124 -17.50 7.70 -8.55
CA ALA A 124 -16.07 7.85 -8.35
C ALA A 124 -15.57 7.52 -6.94
N ASP A 125 -16.43 6.99 -6.05
CA ASP A 125 -16.11 6.68 -4.65
C ASP A 125 -15.73 7.91 -3.80
N VAL A 126 -16.24 9.12 -4.11
CA VAL A 126 -16.11 10.33 -3.26
C VAL A 126 -16.75 10.12 -1.88
N GLY A 127 -17.70 9.20 -1.79
CA GLY A 127 -18.42 8.84 -0.57
C GLY A 127 -19.67 9.71 -0.36
N VAL A 128 -20.74 9.07 0.11
CA VAL A 128 -22.08 9.68 0.21
C VAL A 128 -22.02 11.03 0.92
N ALA A 129 -21.46 11.05 2.12
CA ALA A 129 -21.57 12.23 2.94
C ALA A 129 -20.65 13.39 2.47
N ALA A 130 -19.55 13.11 1.76
CA ALA A 130 -18.76 14.16 1.10
C ALA A 130 -19.49 14.71 -0.14
N THR A 131 -20.08 13.83 -0.95
CA THR A 131 -20.89 14.23 -2.10
C THR A 131 -22.10 15.07 -1.71
N THR A 132 -22.89 14.62 -0.73
CA THR A 132 -24.09 15.34 -0.26
C THR A 132 -23.73 16.76 0.18
N GLN A 133 -22.64 16.92 0.93
CA GLN A 133 -22.17 18.24 1.37
C GLN A 133 -21.91 19.17 0.18
N VAL A 134 -21.14 18.72 -0.82
CA VAL A 134 -20.81 19.52 -2.01
C VAL A 134 -22.07 19.86 -2.81
N VAL A 135 -22.93 18.87 -3.06
CA VAL A 135 -24.12 19.04 -3.89
C VAL A 135 -25.14 19.96 -3.21
N ASP A 136 -25.36 19.82 -1.91
CA ASP A 136 -26.28 20.69 -1.17
C ASP A 136 -25.78 22.14 -1.12
N ASP A 137 -24.47 22.34 -0.94
CA ASP A 137 -23.85 23.68 -0.98
C ASP A 137 -23.97 24.33 -2.37
N LEU A 138 -23.79 23.55 -3.45
CA LEU A 138 -24.03 24.02 -4.82
C LEU A 138 -25.52 24.32 -5.07
N ARG A 139 -26.41 23.44 -4.63
CA ARG A 139 -27.87 23.60 -4.77
C ARG A 139 -28.37 24.86 -4.08
N LYS A 140 -27.85 25.15 -2.88
CA LYS A 140 -28.18 26.37 -2.12
C LYS A 140 -27.75 27.63 -2.88
N ARG A 141 -26.50 27.68 -3.37
CA ARG A 141 -25.96 28.82 -4.14
C ARG A 141 -26.67 29.00 -5.48
N MET A 142 -27.08 27.91 -6.14
CA MET A 142 -27.87 27.94 -7.36
C MET A 142 -29.26 28.56 -7.13
N LYS A 143 -29.97 28.15 -6.07
CA LYS A 143 -31.26 28.75 -5.67
C LYS A 143 -31.15 30.23 -5.31
N ALA A 144 -30.02 30.64 -4.74
CA ALA A 144 -29.69 32.04 -4.47
C ALA A 144 -29.28 32.84 -5.71
N ARG A 145 -29.23 32.21 -6.90
CA ARG A 145 -28.81 32.81 -8.18
C ARG A 145 -27.37 33.36 -8.15
N GLU A 146 -26.49 32.69 -7.43
CA GLU A 146 -25.07 33.09 -7.32
C GLU A 146 -24.23 32.72 -8.55
N PHE A 147 -24.72 31.81 -9.41
CA PHE A 147 -24.01 31.39 -10.61
C PHE A 147 -24.54 32.12 -11.85
N ALA A 148 -23.64 32.80 -12.56
CA ALA A 148 -23.95 33.46 -13.82
C ALA A 148 -24.11 32.45 -14.98
N ASP A 149 -23.32 31.39 -14.96
CA ASP A 149 -23.29 30.34 -15.98
C ASP A 149 -22.75 29.01 -15.40
N ALA A 150 -22.67 27.98 -16.25
CA ALA A 150 -22.11 26.69 -15.87
C ALA A 150 -20.59 26.74 -15.56
N ASN A 151 -19.84 27.71 -16.10
CA ASN A 151 -18.42 27.90 -15.76
C ASN A 151 -18.29 28.34 -14.29
N ALA A 152 -19.15 29.26 -13.84
CA ALA A 152 -19.19 29.69 -12.45
C ALA A 152 -19.53 28.53 -11.50
N LEU A 153 -20.47 27.66 -11.89
CA LEU A 153 -20.77 26.44 -11.12
C LEU A 153 -19.57 25.48 -11.08
N LEU A 154 -18.90 25.25 -12.22
CA LEU A 154 -17.70 24.40 -12.28
C LEU A 154 -16.57 24.94 -11.40
N ALA A 155 -16.35 26.26 -11.41
CA ALA A 155 -15.38 26.92 -10.56
C ALA A 155 -15.74 26.78 -9.06
N ALA A 156 -17.03 26.85 -8.72
CA ALA A 156 -17.50 26.63 -7.36
C ALA A 156 -17.30 25.17 -6.90
N LEU A 157 -17.68 24.20 -7.75
CA LEU A 157 -17.43 22.77 -7.50
C LEU A 157 -15.94 22.51 -7.25
N ARG A 158 -15.08 23.05 -8.11
CA ARG A 158 -13.62 22.98 -7.93
C ARG A 158 -13.19 23.53 -6.57
N ALA A 159 -13.68 24.71 -6.20
CA ALA A 159 -13.32 25.35 -4.94
C ALA A 159 -13.71 24.50 -3.73
N ASP A 160 -14.91 23.91 -3.73
CA ASP A 160 -15.37 23.05 -2.64
C ASP A 160 -14.55 21.77 -2.53
N LEU A 161 -14.26 21.12 -3.66
CA LEU A 161 -13.41 19.92 -3.70
C LEU A 161 -12.00 20.21 -3.17
N VAL A 162 -11.39 21.33 -3.57
CA VAL A 162 -10.08 21.75 -3.05
C VAL A 162 -10.15 22.05 -1.56
N ALA A 163 -11.22 22.72 -1.10
CA ALA A 163 -11.40 23.07 0.31
C ALA A 163 -11.47 21.83 1.22
N MET A 164 -12.05 20.73 0.75
CA MET A 164 -12.07 19.46 1.50
C MET A 164 -10.68 18.83 1.65
N LEU A 165 -9.81 18.97 0.65
CA LEU A 165 -8.50 18.32 0.62
C LEU A 165 -7.38 19.17 1.23
N ARG A 166 -7.51 20.50 1.21
CA ARG A 166 -6.48 21.43 1.70
C ARG A 166 -6.03 21.16 3.16
N PRO A 167 -6.92 20.82 4.12
CA PRO A 167 -6.51 20.54 5.50
C PRO A 167 -5.61 19.29 5.66
N VAL A 168 -5.74 18.33 4.74
CA VAL A 168 -5.00 17.07 4.77
C VAL A 168 -3.82 17.05 3.79
N ALA A 169 -3.72 18.00 2.86
CA ALA A 169 -2.57 18.15 1.97
C ALA A 169 -1.35 18.73 2.69
N LYS A 170 -0.67 17.89 3.49
CA LYS A 170 0.49 18.28 4.29
C LYS A 170 1.69 17.39 3.93
N PRO A 171 2.77 17.95 3.36
CA PRO A 171 3.99 17.20 3.06
C PRO A 171 4.55 16.49 4.31
N LEU A 172 5.30 15.41 4.09
CA LEU A 172 6.04 14.76 5.16
C LEU A 172 7.15 15.69 5.66
N ALA A 173 7.12 16.04 6.94
CA ALA A 173 8.18 16.82 7.58
C ALA A 173 9.13 15.87 8.31
N ILE A 174 10.39 15.83 7.87
CA ILE A 174 11.45 15.06 8.51
C ILE A 174 12.25 16.02 9.38
N ASP A 175 12.04 15.93 10.69
CA ASP A 175 12.85 16.68 11.65
C ASP A 175 14.28 16.16 11.65
N SER A 176 15.24 17.09 11.62
CA SER A 176 16.67 16.81 11.60
C SER A 176 17.26 16.74 13.02
N ALA A 177 16.53 17.21 14.04
CA ALA A 177 16.99 17.25 15.42
C ALA A 177 16.97 15.87 16.11
N GLY A 178 16.04 14.98 15.72
CA GLY A 178 15.92 13.60 16.20
C GLY A 178 16.29 12.58 15.14
N ARG A 179 17.57 12.21 15.04
CA ARG A 179 18.07 11.21 14.07
C ARG A 179 18.20 9.81 14.73
N PRO A 180 17.74 8.73 14.07
CA PRO A 180 17.05 8.71 12.78
C PRO A 180 15.56 9.06 12.92
N PHE A 181 15.00 9.75 11.92
CA PHE A 181 13.55 9.83 11.72
C PHE A 181 13.02 8.45 11.31
N VAL A 182 12.16 7.88 12.15
CA VAL A 182 11.63 6.51 11.98
C VAL A 182 10.27 6.54 11.30
N LEU A 183 10.20 6.00 10.09
CA LEU A 183 8.98 5.86 9.30
C LEU A 183 8.57 4.38 9.24
N LEU A 184 7.41 4.06 9.82
CA LEU A 184 6.82 2.73 9.77
C LEU A 184 5.79 2.67 8.64
N THR A 185 6.05 1.88 7.60
CA THR A 185 5.15 1.75 6.44
C THR A 185 4.16 0.61 6.67
N VAL A 186 2.86 0.89 6.64
CA VAL A 186 1.80 -0.10 6.89
C VAL A 186 0.77 -0.13 5.76
N GLY A 187 -0.07 -1.16 5.73
CA GLY A 187 -1.12 -1.34 4.71
C GLY A 187 -1.24 -2.78 4.25
N VAL A 188 -2.29 -3.08 3.47
CA VAL A 188 -2.56 -4.47 3.05
C VAL A 188 -1.65 -4.91 1.91
N ASN A 189 -1.67 -6.20 1.57
CA ASN A 189 -0.90 -6.73 0.44
C ASN A 189 -1.41 -6.15 -0.89
N GLY A 190 -0.50 -5.92 -1.84
CA GLY A 190 -0.85 -5.49 -3.20
C GLY A 190 -1.13 -3.98 -3.36
N VAL A 191 -1.17 -3.19 -2.28
CA VAL A 191 -1.38 -1.73 -2.34
C VAL A 191 -0.13 -0.93 -2.75
N GLY A 192 1.02 -1.60 -2.90
CA GLY A 192 2.27 -0.96 -3.32
C GLY A 192 3.17 -0.46 -2.19
N LYS A 193 3.13 -1.06 -0.98
CA LYS A 193 4.02 -0.71 0.15
C LYS A 193 5.50 -0.74 -0.21
N THR A 194 6.04 -1.90 -0.57
CA THR A 194 7.47 -2.07 -0.88
C THR A 194 7.89 -1.20 -2.06
N THR A 195 7.02 -1.03 -3.07
CA THR A 195 7.25 -0.07 -4.17
C THR A 195 7.33 1.36 -3.66
N THR A 196 6.41 1.79 -2.79
CA THR A 196 6.42 3.13 -2.16
C THR A 196 7.70 3.36 -1.36
N ILE A 197 8.15 2.35 -0.60
CA ILE A 197 9.42 2.41 0.14
C ILE A 197 10.60 2.61 -0.81
N GLY A 198 10.66 1.87 -1.92
CA GLY A 198 11.71 2.05 -2.94
C GLY A 198 11.72 3.45 -3.56
N LYS A 199 10.55 4.01 -3.86
CA LYS A 199 10.41 5.38 -4.39
C LYS A 199 10.80 6.44 -3.35
N LEU A 200 10.37 6.29 -2.11
CA LEU A 200 10.79 7.16 -0.99
C LEU A 200 12.30 7.07 -0.75
N ALA A 201 12.87 5.88 -0.86
CA ALA A 201 14.31 5.68 -0.69
C ALA A 201 15.11 6.44 -1.73
N ARG A 202 14.68 6.35 -3.00
CA ARG A 202 15.27 7.13 -4.08
C ARG A 202 15.14 8.63 -3.82
N ARG A 203 13.93 9.08 -3.46
CA ARG A 203 13.65 10.50 -3.17
C ARG A 203 14.54 11.05 -2.06
N PHE A 204 14.64 10.39 -0.92
CA PHE A 204 15.45 10.87 0.20
C PHE A 204 16.95 10.84 -0.12
N LYS A 205 17.38 9.89 -0.96
CA LYS A 205 18.75 9.90 -1.48
C LYS A 205 19.00 11.10 -2.40
N ASP A 206 18.07 11.41 -3.31
CA ASP A 206 18.16 12.57 -4.20
C ASP A 206 18.11 13.90 -3.40
N GLU A 207 17.46 13.91 -2.23
CA GLU A 207 17.50 15.00 -1.24
C GLU A 207 18.81 15.05 -0.41
N GLY A 208 19.75 14.13 -0.63
CA GLY A 208 21.04 14.06 0.08
C GLY A 208 20.97 13.48 1.50
N ARG A 209 19.87 12.83 1.88
CA ARG A 209 19.69 12.22 3.20
C ARG A 209 20.28 10.81 3.25
N SER A 210 20.97 10.48 4.34
CA SER A 210 21.39 9.12 4.62
C SER A 210 20.20 8.26 5.07
N LEU A 211 20.08 7.04 4.53
CA LEU A 211 18.90 6.20 4.72
C LEU A 211 19.30 4.78 5.12
N MET A 212 18.45 4.13 5.91
CA MET A 212 18.46 2.69 6.16
C MET A 212 17.06 2.12 5.97
N LEU A 213 16.97 0.88 5.46
CA LEU A 213 15.72 0.15 5.31
C LEU A 213 15.67 -1.04 6.26
N ALA A 214 14.50 -1.35 6.82
CA ALA A 214 14.25 -2.56 7.61
C ALA A 214 13.24 -3.47 6.90
N ALA A 215 13.63 -4.72 6.64
CA ALA A 215 12.80 -5.71 5.96
C ALA A 215 11.86 -6.44 6.95
N GLY A 216 10.80 -5.77 7.39
CA GLY A 216 9.85 -6.33 8.35
C GLY A 216 8.73 -7.20 7.77
N ASP A 217 8.57 -7.32 6.43
CA ASP A 217 7.72 -8.37 5.81
C ASP A 217 8.49 -9.71 5.78
N THR A 218 8.80 -10.25 6.97
CA THR A 218 9.67 -11.42 7.15
C THR A 218 9.03 -12.73 6.68
N PHE A 219 7.71 -12.75 6.53
CA PHE A 219 6.98 -13.94 6.05
C PHE A 219 7.16 -14.16 4.55
N ARG A 220 7.25 -13.07 3.77
CA ARG A 220 7.37 -13.13 2.30
C ARG A 220 8.83 -12.97 1.90
N ALA A 221 9.51 -14.09 1.64
CA ALA A 221 10.89 -14.09 1.14
C ALA A 221 11.08 -13.19 -0.10
N ALA A 222 10.10 -13.17 -1.01
CA ALA A 222 10.10 -12.29 -2.17
C ALA A 222 10.02 -10.79 -1.82
N ALA A 223 9.33 -10.41 -0.73
CA ALA A 223 9.25 -9.01 -0.29
C ALA A 223 10.60 -8.56 0.29
N VAL A 224 11.25 -9.41 1.08
CA VAL A 224 12.61 -9.16 1.59
C VAL A 224 13.59 -8.98 0.42
N ALA A 225 13.59 -9.92 -0.54
CA ALA A 225 14.46 -9.85 -1.71
C ALA A 225 14.18 -8.61 -2.58
N GLN A 226 12.91 -8.24 -2.75
CA GLN A 226 12.51 -7.04 -3.47
C GLN A 226 13.03 -5.77 -2.77
N LEU A 227 12.92 -5.70 -1.44
CA LEU A 227 13.42 -4.55 -0.68
C LEU A 227 14.95 -4.48 -0.71
N GLN A 228 15.64 -5.62 -0.66
CA GLN A 228 17.11 -5.69 -0.82
C GLN A 228 17.55 -5.21 -2.19
N ALA A 229 16.87 -5.62 -3.27
CA ALA A 229 17.15 -5.11 -4.62
C ALA A 229 16.95 -3.59 -4.74
N TRP A 230 15.90 -3.05 -4.10
CA TRP A 230 15.71 -1.60 -3.98
C TRP A 230 16.82 -0.91 -3.19
N GLY A 231 17.29 -1.54 -2.11
CA GLY A 231 18.42 -1.06 -1.33
C GLY A 231 19.70 -1.00 -2.17
N GLU A 232 20.06 -2.10 -2.82
CA GLU A 232 21.24 -2.20 -3.69
C GLU A 232 21.20 -1.17 -4.83
N ARG A 233 20.07 -1.08 -5.55
CA ARG A 233 19.88 -0.11 -6.63
C ARG A 233 20.04 1.34 -6.17
N ASN A 234 19.64 1.63 -4.94
CA ASN A 234 19.78 2.95 -4.34
C ASN A 234 21.04 3.10 -3.50
N GLY A 235 21.93 2.10 -3.38
CA GLY A 235 23.08 2.16 -2.47
C GLY A 235 22.68 2.43 -1.01
N VAL A 236 21.55 1.88 -0.58
CA VAL A 236 20.96 2.02 0.75
C VAL A 236 21.07 0.68 1.47
N GLN A 237 21.52 0.69 2.72
CA GLN A 237 21.65 -0.52 3.51
C GLN A 237 20.26 -1.06 3.93
N VAL A 238 20.08 -2.37 3.82
CA VAL A 238 18.86 -3.07 4.25
C VAL A 238 19.20 -4.02 5.39
N VAL A 239 18.47 -3.90 6.51
CA VAL A 239 18.55 -4.80 7.65
C VAL A 239 17.47 -5.87 7.52
N ALA A 240 17.87 -7.14 7.57
CA ALA A 240 17.00 -8.31 7.48
C ALA A 240 17.57 -9.45 8.34
N GLN A 241 16.70 -10.28 8.94
CA GLN A 241 17.08 -11.42 9.79
C GLN A 241 16.67 -12.79 9.21
N GLY A 242 16.33 -12.86 7.92
CA GLY A 242 15.87 -14.09 7.26
C GLY A 242 14.36 -14.31 7.32
N GLN A 243 13.90 -15.41 6.73
CA GLN A 243 12.47 -15.74 6.64
C GLN A 243 11.90 -16.16 8.00
N ASN A 244 10.67 -15.75 8.30
CA ASN A 244 9.97 -16.02 9.58
C ASN A 244 10.65 -15.42 10.82
N ALA A 245 11.60 -14.50 10.66
CA ALA A 245 12.13 -13.71 11.76
C ALA A 245 11.02 -12.84 12.37
N ASP A 246 11.16 -12.48 13.64
CA ASP A 246 10.23 -11.57 14.31
C ASP A 246 10.36 -10.14 13.72
N PRO A 247 9.32 -9.57 13.08
CA PRO A 247 9.39 -8.24 12.47
C PRO A 247 9.78 -7.14 13.46
N ALA A 248 9.34 -7.26 14.71
CA ALA A 248 9.70 -6.30 15.76
C ALA A 248 11.20 -6.34 16.10
N SER A 249 11.82 -7.53 16.05
CA SER A 249 13.26 -7.69 16.24
C SER A 249 14.06 -7.11 15.08
N VAL A 250 13.61 -7.30 13.83
CA VAL A 250 14.21 -6.66 12.65
C VAL A 250 14.16 -5.13 12.75
N ALA A 251 13.01 -4.57 13.14
CA ALA A 251 12.84 -3.14 13.29
C ALA A 251 13.71 -2.56 14.43
N PHE A 252 13.84 -3.31 15.54
CA PHE A 252 14.71 -2.95 16.66
C PHE A 252 16.18 -2.87 16.25
N ASP A 253 16.69 -3.92 15.60
CA ASP A 253 18.08 -3.98 15.14
C ASP A 253 18.38 -2.89 14.10
N ALA A 254 17.43 -2.62 13.20
CA ALA A 254 17.56 -1.55 12.23
C ALA A 254 17.62 -0.17 12.91
N LEU A 255 16.80 0.08 13.92
CA LEU A 255 16.85 1.34 14.67
C LEU A 255 18.16 1.48 15.45
N GLN A 256 18.64 0.43 16.10
CA GLN A 256 19.96 0.45 16.75
C GLN A 256 21.09 0.74 15.75
N ALA A 257 21.10 0.05 14.60
CA ALA A 257 22.10 0.24 13.57
C ALA A 257 22.06 1.64 12.97
N ALA A 258 20.86 2.19 12.72
CA ALA A 258 20.67 3.55 12.20
C ALA A 258 21.15 4.61 13.21
N LYS A 259 20.86 4.44 14.51
CA LYS A 259 21.39 5.29 15.58
C LYS A 259 22.92 5.25 15.65
N ALA A 260 23.51 4.05 15.64
CA ALA A 260 24.96 3.87 15.70
C ALA A 260 25.70 4.49 14.50
N ARG A 261 25.06 4.52 13.33
CA ARG A 261 25.62 5.09 12.09
C ARG A 261 25.26 6.56 11.86
N GLY A 262 24.44 7.16 12.72
CA GLY A 262 23.97 8.54 12.55
C GLY A 262 23.14 8.76 11.29
N THR A 263 22.37 7.75 10.86
CA THR A 263 21.50 7.82 9.68
C THR A 263 20.37 8.84 9.87
N ASP A 264 19.99 9.57 8.81
CA ASP A 264 18.90 10.55 8.86
C ASP A 264 17.53 9.89 9.01
N VAL A 265 17.29 8.85 8.21
CA VAL A 265 15.96 8.24 8.07
C VAL A 265 16.08 6.73 8.16
N LEU A 266 15.14 6.12 8.87
CA LEU A 266 14.89 4.68 8.86
C LEU A 266 13.49 4.43 8.32
N ILE A 267 13.37 3.66 7.24
CA ILE A 267 12.06 3.19 6.74
C ILE A 267 11.92 1.70 7.05
N ALA A 268 10.91 1.34 7.84
CA ALA A 268 10.57 -0.04 8.14
C ALA A 268 9.39 -0.51 7.28
N ASP A 269 9.59 -1.59 6.52
CA ASP A 269 8.51 -2.32 5.84
C ASP A 269 7.78 -3.25 6.84
N THR A 270 6.52 -3.57 6.58
CA THR A 270 5.73 -4.50 7.41
C THR A 270 4.94 -5.48 6.56
N ALA A 271 4.51 -6.59 7.17
CA ALA A 271 3.53 -7.47 6.55
C ALA A 271 2.21 -6.73 6.25
N GLY A 272 1.43 -7.25 5.28
CA GLY A 272 0.12 -6.70 4.90
C GLY A 272 -0.99 -7.75 4.80
N ARG A 273 -0.86 -8.90 5.46
CA ARG A 273 -1.83 -10.00 5.39
C ARG A 273 -3.08 -9.68 6.21
N LEU A 274 -4.08 -9.06 5.58
CA LEU A 274 -5.34 -8.71 6.25
C LEU A 274 -6.22 -9.93 6.60
N HIS A 275 -6.03 -11.10 5.98
CA HIS A 275 -6.88 -12.29 6.24
C HIS A 275 -6.77 -12.84 7.67
N THR A 276 -5.75 -12.44 8.43
CA THR A 276 -5.60 -12.72 9.86
C THR A 276 -5.59 -11.40 10.66
N GLN A 277 -6.63 -10.57 10.48
CA GLN A 277 -6.73 -9.19 11.01
C GLN A 277 -6.18 -9.03 12.43
N GLN A 278 -6.54 -9.92 13.37
CA GLN A 278 -6.07 -9.84 14.76
C GLN A 278 -4.56 -10.05 14.91
N GLY A 279 -3.98 -11.01 14.19
CA GLY A 279 -2.54 -11.30 14.25
C GLY A 279 -1.70 -10.16 13.67
N LEU A 280 -2.11 -9.61 12.52
CA LEU A 280 -1.42 -8.48 11.90
C LEU A 280 -1.43 -7.24 12.80
N MET A 281 -2.59 -6.88 13.36
CA MET A 281 -2.69 -5.70 14.22
C MET A 281 -1.87 -5.84 15.51
N ALA A 282 -1.84 -7.04 16.11
CA ALA A 282 -1.01 -7.33 17.27
C ALA A 282 0.50 -7.24 16.95
N GLU A 283 0.91 -7.72 15.78
CA GLU A 283 2.29 -7.62 15.30
C GLU A 283 2.71 -6.16 15.11
N LEU A 284 1.89 -5.36 14.42
CA LEU A 284 2.15 -3.94 14.21
C LEU A 284 2.23 -3.16 15.54
N GLY A 285 1.32 -3.46 16.48
CA GLY A 285 1.37 -2.91 17.84
C GLY A 285 2.62 -3.35 18.62
N LYS A 286 3.13 -4.57 18.39
CA LYS A 286 4.41 -5.04 18.96
C LYS A 286 5.60 -4.26 18.37
N ILE A 287 5.65 -4.04 17.06
CA ILE A 287 6.71 -3.25 16.40
C ILE A 287 6.78 -1.85 17.03
N ARG A 288 5.64 -1.15 17.13
CA ARG A 288 5.57 0.20 17.74
C ARG A 288 6.10 0.20 19.18
N ARG A 289 5.66 -0.75 20.02
CA ARG A 289 6.15 -0.86 21.41
C ARG A 289 7.65 -1.12 21.49
N VAL A 290 8.20 -1.93 20.60
CA VAL A 290 9.62 -2.28 20.59
C VAL A 290 10.48 -1.10 20.13
N LEU A 291 10.07 -0.38 19.09
CA LEU A 291 10.72 0.87 18.67
C LEU A 291 10.71 1.91 19.81
N GLY A 292 9.56 2.03 20.50
CA GLY A 292 9.36 2.90 21.67
C GLY A 292 10.35 2.68 22.83
N LYS A 293 10.94 1.48 22.95
CA LYS A 293 11.95 1.18 23.99
C LYS A 293 13.30 1.85 23.71
N LEU A 294 13.65 2.03 22.44
CA LEU A 294 14.88 2.69 22.01
C LEU A 294 14.71 4.19 21.87
N ASP A 295 13.49 4.61 21.52
CA ASP A 295 13.13 6.00 21.29
C ASP A 295 11.65 6.21 21.58
N ALA A 296 11.33 7.00 22.61
CA ALA A 296 9.95 7.22 23.03
C ALA A 296 9.11 7.96 21.97
N SER A 297 9.73 8.69 21.03
CA SER A 297 9.03 9.32 19.90
C SER A 297 8.92 8.42 18.66
N ALA A 298 9.52 7.22 18.66
CA ALA A 298 9.43 6.31 17.53
C ALA A 298 8.18 5.42 17.56
N PRO A 299 7.56 5.15 16.39
CA PRO A 299 7.84 5.75 15.08
C PRO A 299 7.37 7.20 15.00
N HIS A 300 8.14 8.03 14.29
CA HIS A 300 7.84 9.46 14.08
C HIS A 300 6.73 9.65 13.03
N GLU A 301 6.64 8.73 12.07
CA GLU A 301 5.54 8.64 11.11
C GLU A 301 5.09 7.18 10.98
N VAL A 302 3.79 6.94 11.10
CA VAL A 302 3.13 5.70 10.67
C VAL A 302 2.43 5.99 9.35
N LEU A 303 3.09 5.61 8.26
CA LEU A 303 2.67 5.92 6.90
C LEU A 303 1.86 4.75 6.32
N MET A 304 0.54 4.93 6.18
CA MET A 304 -0.31 3.91 5.60
C MET A 304 -0.42 4.07 4.09
N VAL A 305 -0.11 3.01 3.36
CA VAL A 305 -0.27 2.94 1.91
C VAL A 305 -1.65 2.36 1.57
N ILE A 306 -2.41 3.12 0.80
CA ILE A 306 -3.78 2.82 0.39
C ILE A 306 -3.83 2.75 -1.14
N ASP A 307 -4.53 1.74 -1.65
CA ASP A 307 -4.80 1.60 -3.07
C ASP A 307 -6.05 2.40 -3.46
N GLY A 308 -5.89 3.42 -4.31
CA GLY A 308 -6.95 4.30 -4.79
C GLY A 308 -8.02 3.59 -5.64
N THR A 309 -7.84 2.32 -6.00
CA THR A 309 -8.85 1.51 -6.69
C THR A 309 -9.83 0.83 -5.74
N THR A 310 -9.53 0.80 -4.44
CA THR A 310 -10.28 -0.02 -3.48
C THR A 310 -11.53 0.64 -2.91
N GLY A 311 -11.75 1.94 -3.18
CA GLY A 311 -12.95 2.66 -2.79
C GLY A 311 -13.24 2.56 -1.28
N GLN A 312 -14.48 2.19 -0.93
CA GLN A 312 -14.92 2.05 0.48
C GLN A 312 -14.09 1.08 1.33
N ASN A 313 -13.41 0.09 0.72
CA ASN A 313 -12.53 -0.82 1.47
C ASN A 313 -11.32 -0.10 2.07
N ALA A 314 -10.88 1.03 1.48
CA ALA A 314 -9.80 1.83 2.04
C ALA A 314 -10.18 2.42 3.41
N LEU A 315 -11.43 2.87 3.57
CA LEU A 315 -11.92 3.48 4.82
C LEU A 315 -11.95 2.46 5.95
N SER A 316 -12.50 1.27 5.70
CA SER A 316 -12.56 0.20 6.70
C SER A 316 -11.17 -0.27 7.10
N GLN A 317 -10.23 -0.38 6.15
CA GLN A 317 -8.84 -0.68 6.43
C GLN A 317 -8.18 0.42 7.28
N LEU A 318 -8.28 1.68 6.87
CA LEU A 318 -7.68 2.80 7.60
C LEU A 318 -8.17 2.85 9.05
N ARG A 319 -9.47 2.62 9.28
CA ARG A 319 -10.04 2.55 10.63
C ARG A 319 -9.37 1.47 11.49
N GLN A 320 -9.15 0.28 10.94
CA GLN A 320 -8.51 -0.84 11.66
C GLN A 320 -7.03 -0.56 11.95
N PHE A 321 -6.27 -0.12 10.94
CA PHE A 321 -4.85 0.20 11.11
C PHE A 321 -4.65 1.39 12.07
N ASN A 322 -5.48 2.42 11.96
CA ASN A 322 -5.40 3.58 12.86
C ASN A 322 -5.66 3.19 14.32
N ALA A 323 -6.66 2.33 14.56
CA ALA A 323 -6.93 1.80 15.90
C ALA A 323 -5.75 0.98 16.47
N ALA A 324 -5.04 0.23 15.62
CA ALA A 324 -3.95 -0.65 16.06
C ALA A 324 -2.62 0.08 16.30
N VAL A 325 -2.25 1.01 15.42
CA VAL A 325 -0.92 1.64 15.44
C VAL A 325 -0.91 3.16 15.49
N GLY A 326 -2.05 3.83 15.27
CA GLY A 326 -2.12 5.29 15.18
C GLY A 326 -1.47 5.79 13.90
N VAL A 327 -2.21 5.76 12.80
CA VAL A 327 -1.73 6.20 11.48
C VAL A 327 -1.60 7.73 11.48
N THR A 328 -0.45 8.25 11.08
CA THR A 328 -0.15 9.69 11.10
C THR A 328 -0.07 10.31 9.71
N GLY A 329 0.06 9.48 8.67
CA GLY A 329 0.05 9.93 7.28
C GLY A 329 -0.40 8.86 6.31
N LEU A 330 -0.86 9.30 5.14
CA LEU A 330 -1.36 8.45 4.06
C LEU A 330 -0.52 8.60 2.79
N VAL A 331 -0.39 7.51 2.05
CA VAL A 331 -0.02 7.49 0.63
C VAL A 331 -1.15 6.84 -0.14
N VAL A 332 -1.65 7.52 -1.17
CA VAL A 332 -2.68 6.95 -2.06
C VAL A 332 -2.03 6.59 -3.39
N THR A 333 -1.97 5.29 -3.71
CA THR A 333 -1.33 4.76 -4.91
C THR A 333 -2.36 4.43 -5.99
N LYS A 334 -1.86 4.16 -7.21
CA LYS A 334 -2.66 3.72 -8.38
C LYS A 334 -3.77 4.70 -8.78
N LEU A 335 -3.55 6.00 -8.57
CA LEU A 335 -4.50 7.03 -8.94
C LEU A 335 -4.62 7.22 -10.46
N ASP A 336 -3.60 6.82 -11.21
CA ASP A 336 -3.53 6.86 -12.67
C ASP A 336 -4.42 5.82 -13.37
N GLY A 337 -4.67 4.68 -12.72
CA GLY A 337 -5.43 3.56 -13.31
C GLY A 337 -6.92 3.49 -12.93
N THR A 338 -7.45 4.44 -12.15
CA THR A 338 -8.71 4.21 -11.43
C THR A 338 -9.85 5.12 -11.85
N ALA A 339 -11.06 4.56 -11.99
CA ALA A 339 -12.31 5.33 -12.03
C ALA A 339 -12.80 5.73 -10.62
N LYS A 340 -12.16 5.21 -9.56
CA LYS A 340 -12.54 5.32 -8.14
C LYS A 340 -11.63 6.26 -7.34
N GLY A 341 -10.99 7.22 -8.02
CA GLY A 341 -10.05 8.16 -7.42
C GLY A 341 -10.67 9.09 -6.35
N GLY A 342 -11.99 9.13 -6.24
CA GLY A 342 -12.72 9.94 -5.26
C GLY A 342 -12.53 9.50 -3.81
N VAL A 343 -12.03 8.30 -3.54
CA VAL A 343 -11.80 7.80 -2.17
C VAL A 343 -10.97 8.75 -1.30
N VAL A 344 -10.11 9.55 -1.93
CA VAL A 344 -9.29 10.57 -1.28
C VAL A 344 -10.14 11.58 -0.50
N PHE A 345 -11.29 12.01 -1.03
CA PHE A 345 -12.21 12.94 -0.36
C PHE A 345 -12.88 12.30 0.84
N ALA A 346 -13.30 11.03 0.71
CA ALA A 346 -13.89 10.27 1.80
C ALA A 346 -12.91 10.10 2.97
N LEU A 347 -11.65 9.74 2.67
CA LEU A 347 -10.57 9.61 3.66
C LEU A 347 -10.28 10.94 4.36
N ALA A 348 -10.18 12.03 3.59
CA ALA A 348 -9.92 13.36 4.13
C ALA A 348 -10.99 13.79 5.13
N ARG A 349 -12.26 13.59 4.77
CA ARG A 349 -13.41 14.01 5.57
C ARG A 349 -13.60 13.16 6.83
N GLU A 350 -13.42 11.84 6.72
CA GLU A 350 -13.69 10.93 7.83
C GLU A 350 -12.57 10.92 8.88
N PHE A 351 -11.31 10.99 8.45
CA PHE A 351 -10.16 10.79 9.35
C PHE A 351 -9.34 12.04 9.61
N GLY A 352 -9.35 13.03 8.70
CA GLY A 352 -8.50 14.22 8.82
C GLY A 352 -7.00 13.94 8.87
N ILE A 353 -6.57 12.72 8.50
CA ILE A 353 -5.16 12.31 8.51
C ILE A 353 -4.47 12.91 7.29
N PRO A 354 -3.28 13.51 7.46
CA PRO A 354 -2.48 14.04 6.36
C PRO A 354 -2.25 13.04 5.22
N ILE A 355 -2.49 13.46 3.99
CA ILE A 355 -2.03 12.76 2.79
C ILE A 355 -0.67 13.35 2.42
N ARG A 356 0.37 12.53 2.54
CA ARG A 356 1.75 12.96 2.30
C ARG A 356 2.10 12.86 0.83
N PHE A 357 1.72 11.75 0.20
CA PHE A 357 2.11 11.41 -1.16
C PHE A 357 0.96 10.78 -1.96
N ALA A 358 1.07 10.91 -3.28
CA ALA A 358 0.23 10.26 -4.26
C ALA A 358 1.10 9.49 -5.28
N GLY A 359 0.74 8.25 -5.54
CA GLY A 359 1.30 7.45 -6.62
C GLY A 359 0.44 7.57 -7.87
N ILE A 360 0.99 8.20 -8.91
CA ILE A 360 0.33 8.49 -10.20
C ILE A 360 0.99 7.75 -11.37
N GLY A 361 1.59 6.59 -11.10
CA GLY A 361 2.28 5.76 -12.09
C GLY A 361 3.33 4.84 -11.46
N GLU A 362 4.01 4.07 -12.32
CA GLU A 362 4.97 3.03 -11.91
C GLU A 362 6.40 3.54 -11.75
N ARG A 363 6.79 4.64 -12.41
CA ARG A 363 8.18 5.11 -12.38
C ARG A 363 8.56 5.67 -11.01
N PRO A 364 9.85 5.69 -10.62
CA PRO A 364 10.29 6.26 -9.35
C PRO A 364 9.79 7.69 -9.09
N GLU A 365 9.81 8.52 -10.12
CA GLU A 365 9.35 9.91 -10.14
C GLU A 365 7.82 10.09 -10.09
N ASP A 366 7.05 8.99 -10.20
CA ASP A 366 5.58 9.01 -10.15
C ASP A 366 5.03 8.98 -8.70
N LEU A 367 5.89 8.99 -7.68
CA LEU A 367 5.49 9.28 -6.30
C LEU A 367 5.67 10.78 -6.01
N ARG A 368 4.55 11.51 -6.01
CA ARG A 368 4.53 12.97 -5.83
C ARG A 368 4.07 13.34 -4.43
N VAL A 369 4.55 14.48 -3.92
CA VAL A 369 3.94 15.11 -2.74
C VAL A 369 2.50 15.46 -3.09
N PHE A 370 1.57 15.17 -2.21
CA PHE A 370 0.15 15.39 -2.49
C PHE A 370 -0.16 16.89 -2.60
N ASP A 371 -0.75 17.28 -3.72
CA ASP A 371 -1.19 18.64 -4.01
C ASP A 371 -2.70 18.61 -4.29
N ALA A 372 -3.46 19.22 -3.38
CA ALA A 372 -4.92 19.26 -3.47
C ALA A 372 -5.42 19.98 -4.73
N GLU A 373 -4.76 21.06 -5.14
CA GLU A 373 -5.16 21.82 -6.31
C GLU A 373 -4.83 21.04 -7.58
N ALA A 374 -3.60 20.55 -7.71
CA ALA A 374 -3.18 19.78 -8.88
C ALA A 374 -4.01 18.49 -9.03
N PHE A 375 -4.38 17.85 -7.92
CA PHE A 375 -5.25 16.68 -7.94
C PHE A 375 -6.65 17.03 -8.45
N VAL A 376 -7.33 18.03 -7.87
CA VAL A 376 -8.68 18.42 -8.31
C VAL A 376 -8.68 18.95 -9.74
N ASP A 377 -7.66 19.73 -10.12
CA ASP A 377 -7.49 20.27 -11.47
C ASP A 377 -7.31 19.20 -12.54
N ALA A 378 -6.83 18.02 -12.15
CA ALA A 378 -6.68 16.89 -13.05
C ALA A 378 -7.95 16.04 -13.17
N LEU A 379 -8.91 16.20 -12.25
CA LEU A 379 -10.22 15.55 -12.26
C LEU A 379 -11.28 16.36 -13.00
N LEU A 380 -11.09 17.67 -13.11
CA LEU A 380 -12.05 18.59 -13.74
C LEU A 380 -11.54 19.08 -15.11
N PRO A 381 -12.45 19.40 -16.05
CA PRO A 381 -12.07 20.05 -17.29
C PRO A 381 -11.50 21.46 -17.04
N GLU A 382 -10.63 21.94 -17.94
CA GLU A 382 -10.00 23.27 -17.83
C GLU A 382 -10.98 24.42 -18.06
N SER A 383 -11.96 24.19 -18.94
CA SER A 383 -13.08 25.09 -19.24
C SER A 383 -14.18 24.30 -19.95
N LEU A 384 -15.40 24.86 -20.02
CA LEU A 384 -16.46 24.25 -20.82
C LEU A 384 -16.11 24.37 -22.31
N GLY A 385 -16.05 23.24 -23.03
CA GLY A 385 -15.88 23.21 -24.49
C GLY A 385 -14.44 23.23 -25.03
N GLY A 386 -13.43 22.93 -24.21
CA GLY A 386 -12.02 22.82 -24.59
C GLY A 386 -11.48 21.39 -24.59
#